data_AF-A0A2X3CJ84-F1
#
_entry.id   AF-A0A2X3CJ84-F1
#
_cell.length_a   1.000
_cell.length_b   1.000
_cell.length_c   1.000
_cell.angle_alpha   90.00
_cell.angle_beta   90.00
_cell.angle_gamma   90.00
#
_symmetry.space_group_name_H-M   'P 1'
#
loop_
_entity.id
_entity.type
_entity.pdbx_description
1 polymer ?
#
loop_
_entity_poly.entity_id
_entity_poly.type
_entity_poly.pdbx_seq_one_letter_code
_entity_poly.pdbx_strand_id
1 'polypeptide(L)'
;MRLEVFCEDRLGLTRELLDLLVLRGIDLRGIDIDPIGRIYLNFAELEFATFSSLMAEIRRIAGVTDVRTVPWMPSEREHLALSALLVAMPEPVLSLDTKGRVELANPASCLLFGQSQAKLRNHPVAQLIADFNVQRWLESSPQETHAEHVVVNGQNYLLEVTPVYLEGEHNERVLTGAVAMLRSTVRMGRQLQTMTSQDTSAFSQILAVGPKMRHVVEQARKLAMLSAPLLIVGDTGTGKDLLAHACHLASPRAGKPIWRSTVAPFPRTRSRASCLATRCRARRASSSKPTAARCCWMKLARCRRGCRLSCCAFSTTAPSAALVRIMKCTSMCG
;
A
#
# COMPACT_ATOMS: atom_id res chain seq x y z
N MET A 1 -29.14 -4.04 29.22
CA MET A 1 -28.42 -5.32 29.37
C MET A 1 -28.64 -6.18 28.14
N ARG A 2 -27.76 -7.18 27.89
CA ARG A 2 -27.85 -8.05 26.70
C ARG A 2 -27.75 -9.53 27.08
N LEU A 3 -28.57 -10.37 26.48
CA LEU A 3 -28.60 -11.82 26.64
C LEU A 3 -28.45 -12.55 25.32
N GLU A 4 -27.88 -13.75 25.37
CA GLU A 4 -27.89 -14.77 24.33
C GLU A 4 -28.58 -16.01 24.92
N VAL A 5 -29.64 -16.45 24.24
CA VAL A 5 -30.47 -17.61 24.58
C VAL A 5 -30.17 -18.69 23.54
N PHE A 6 -29.71 -19.85 24.00
CA PHE A 6 -29.52 -21.02 23.16
C PHE A 6 -30.82 -21.82 23.12
N CYS A 7 -31.33 -22.08 21.93
CA CYS A 7 -32.58 -22.78 21.75
C CYS A 7 -32.55 -23.79 20.61
N GLU A 8 -33.33 -24.85 20.76
CA GLU A 8 -33.68 -25.76 19.67
C GLU A 8 -34.60 -25.05 18.68
N ASP A 9 -34.56 -25.46 17.40
CA ASP A 9 -35.44 -24.90 16.35
C ASP A 9 -36.89 -25.36 16.56
N ARG A 10 -37.60 -24.62 17.42
CA ARG A 10 -38.98 -24.87 17.85
C ARG A 10 -39.86 -23.68 17.49
N LEU A 11 -40.85 -23.93 16.62
CA LEU A 11 -41.91 -22.97 16.32
C LEU A 11 -42.61 -22.52 17.61
N GLY A 12 -42.71 -21.21 17.80
CA GLY A 12 -43.36 -20.57 18.95
C GLY A 12 -42.43 -20.13 20.08
N LEU A 13 -41.17 -20.61 20.14
CA LEU A 13 -40.25 -20.28 21.25
C LEU A 13 -39.97 -18.78 21.36
N THR A 14 -39.73 -18.09 20.25
CA THR A 14 -39.55 -16.63 20.22
C THR A 14 -40.78 -15.89 20.76
N ARG A 15 -41.99 -16.41 20.52
CA ARG A 15 -43.22 -15.82 21.03
C ARG A 15 -43.37 -16.05 22.53
N GLU A 16 -43.19 -17.28 23.01
CA GLU A 16 -43.20 -17.59 24.45
C GLU A 16 -42.22 -16.71 25.24
N LEU A 17 -41.07 -16.42 24.65
CA LEU A 17 -40.06 -15.53 25.23
C LEU A 17 -40.50 -14.06 25.25
N LEU A 18 -41.04 -13.54 24.14
CA LEU A 18 -41.58 -12.17 24.09
C LEU A 18 -42.76 -11.98 25.05
N ASP A 19 -43.67 -12.95 25.12
CA ASP A 19 -44.81 -12.95 26.05
C ASP A 19 -44.33 -12.92 27.52
N LEU A 20 -43.24 -13.65 27.86
CA LEU A 20 -42.61 -13.59 29.18
C LEU A 20 -42.03 -12.20 29.51
N LEU A 21 -41.34 -11.56 28.55
CA LEU A 21 -40.79 -10.21 28.74
C LEU A 21 -41.89 -9.16 28.95
N VAL A 22 -42.98 -9.26 28.17
CA VAL A 22 -44.16 -8.38 28.31
C VAL A 22 -44.84 -8.59 29.66
N LEU A 23 -45.03 -9.84 30.10
CA LEU A 23 -45.63 -10.16 31.41
C LEU A 23 -44.79 -9.63 32.59
N ARG A 24 -43.47 -9.54 32.42
CA ARG A 24 -42.55 -8.92 33.39
C ARG A 24 -42.38 -7.41 33.24
N GLY A 25 -43.01 -6.77 32.24
CA GLY A 25 -42.89 -5.34 31.99
C GLY A 25 -41.50 -4.89 31.56
N ILE A 26 -40.72 -5.77 30.93
CA ILE A 26 -39.33 -5.50 30.55
C ILE A 26 -39.28 -4.77 29.20
N ASP A 27 -38.65 -3.60 29.20
CA ASP A 27 -38.45 -2.75 28.02
C ASP A 27 -37.38 -3.33 27.08
N LEU A 28 -37.83 -4.06 26.06
CA LEU A 28 -37.01 -4.63 25.00
C LEU A 28 -36.67 -3.57 23.94
N ARG A 29 -35.37 -3.35 23.72
CA ARG A 29 -34.79 -2.38 22.78
C ARG A 29 -34.37 -3.00 21.45
N GLY A 30 -34.16 -4.31 21.39
CA GLY A 30 -33.83 -5.03 20.16
C GLY A 30 -33.78 -6.53 20.36
N ILE A 31 -34.02 -7.27 19.27
CA ILE A 31 -33.96 -8.73 19.22
C ILE A 31 -33.30 -9.14 17.90
N ASP A 32 -32.23 -9.93 17.99
CA ASP A 32 -31.59 -10.54 16.82
C ASP A 32 -31.81 -12.06 16.88
N ILE A 33 -32.22 -12.67 15.79
CA ILE A 33 -32.43 -14.12 15.69
C ILE A 33 -31.39 -14.68 14.72
N ASP A 34 -30.54 -15.57 15.23
CA ASP A 34 -29.50 -16.27 14.47
C ASP A 34 -30.06 -17.63 13.99
N PRO A 35 -29.99 -17.95 12.69
CA PRO A 35 -30.50 -19.21 12.13
C PRO A 35 -29.82 -20.47 12.71
N ILE A 36 -28.75 -20.33 13.49
CA ILE A 36 -28.09 -21.42 14.23
C ILE A 36 -28.85 -21.78 15.53
N GLY A 37 -30.04 -21.23 15.77
CA GLY A 37 -30.84 -21.49 16.97
C GLY A 37 -30.39 -20.66 18.17
N ARG A 38 -30.15 -19.36 17.96
CA ARG A 38 -29.82 -18.42 19.05
C ARG A 38 -30.66 -17.17 18.95
N ILE A 39 -31.17 -16.73 20.10
CA ILE A 39 -31.93 -15.49 20.21
C ILE A 39 -31.14 -14.55 21.09
N TYR A 40 -30.79 -13.38 20.56
CA TYR A 40 -30.15 -12.31 21.31
C TYR A 40 -31.18 -11.26 21.68
N LEU A 41 -31.09 -10.75 22.91
CA LEU A 41 -32.07 -9.80 23.46
C LEU A 41 -31.33 -8.61 24.06
N ASN A 42 -31.70 -7.40 23.64
CA ASN A 42 -31.22 -6.15 24.20
C ASN A 42 -32.36 -5.44 24.90
N PHE A 43 -32.21 -5.12 26.19
CA PHE A 43 -33.22 -4.44 27.00
C PHE A 43 -32.58 -3.39 27.90
N ALA A 44 -33.39 -2.61 28.62
CA ALA A 44 -32.91 -1.63 29.60
C ALA A 44 -31.99 -2.25 30.69
N GLU A 45 -31.43 -1.41 31.56
CA GLU A 45 -30.73 -1.91 32.75
C GLU A 45 -31.75 -2.39 33.78
N LEU A 46 -31.53 -3.59 34.35
CA LEU A 46 -32.44 -4.22 35.31
C LEU A 46 -31.71 -4.43 36.65
N GLU A 47 -32.47 -4.37 37.74
CA GLU A 47 -31.97 -4.77 39.06
C GLU A 47 -31.55 -6.25 39.07
N PHE A 48 -30.49 -6.56 39.81
CA PHE A 48 -29.88 -7.89 39.84
C PHE A 48 -30.85 -9.01 40.25
N ALA A 49 -31.77 -8.74 41.19
CA ALA A 49 -32.77 -9.72 41.62
C ALA A 49 -33.75 -10.08 40.49
N THR A 50 -34.31 -9.07 39.83
CA THR A 50 -35.20 -9.21 38.67
C THR A 50 -34.49 -9.91 37.51
N PHE A 51 -33.25 -9.51 37.23
CA PHE A 51 -32.41 -10.12 36.21
C PHE A 51 -32.14 -11.61 36.48
N SER A 52 -31.83 -11.98 37.73
CA SER A 52 -31.61 -13.38 38.13
C SER A 52 -32.89 -14.23 38.01
N SER A 53 -34.06 -13.69 38.40
CA SER A 53 -35.35 -14.37 38.23
C SER A 53 -35.68 -14.60 36.76
N LEU A 54 -35.49 -13.57 35.91
CA LEU A 54 -35.69 -13.65 34.47
C LEU A 54 -34.84 -14.75 33.84
N MET A 55 -33.55 -14.82 34.19
CA MET A 55 -32.63 -15.86 33.70
C MET A 55 -33.06 -17.27 34.10
N ALA A 56 -33.66 -17.43 35.28
CA ALA A 56 -34.21 -18.72 35.73
C ALA A 56 -35.54 -19.06 35.04
N GLU A 57 -36.35 -18.06 34.68
CA GLU A 57 -37.62 -18.23 33.97
C GLU A 57 -37.41 -18.57 32.49
N ILE A 58 -36.51 -17.88 31.78
CA ILE A 58 -36.19 -18.17 30.37
C ILE A 58 -35.64 -19.62 30.24
N ARG A 59 -34.80 -20.08 31.17
CA ARG A 59 -34.32 -21.47 31.20
C ARG A 59 -35.40 -22.54 31.46
N ARG A 60 -36.63 -22.15 31.84
CA ARG A 60 -37.78 -23.08 31.99
C ARG A 60 -38.63 -23.17 30.72
N ILE A 61 -38.41 -22.31 29.73
CA ILE A 61 -39.12 -22.36 28.45
C ILE A 61 -38.69 -23.64 27.71
N ALA A 62 -39.67 -24.41 27.22
CA ALA A 62 -39.39 -25.68 26.55
C ALA A 62 -38.62 -25.45 25.23
N GLY A 63 -37.45 -26.09 25.10
CA GLY A 63 -36.53 -25.90 23.98
C GLY A 63 -35.42 -24.87 24.21
N VAL A 64 -35.39 -24.16 25.35
CA VAL A 64 -34.20 -23.39 25.78
C VAL A 64 -33.20 -24.32 26.46
N THR A 65 -31.94 -24.28 26.01
CA THR A 65 -30.86 -25.13 26.54
C THR A 65 -29.95 -24.39 27.52
N ASP A 66 -29.61 -23.13 27.25
CA ASP A 66 -28.93 -22.23 28.19
C ASP A 66 -29.21 -20.75 27.87
N VAL A 67 -28.90 -19.88 28.83
CA VAL A 67 -28.98 -18.41 28.70
C VAL A 67 -27.76 -17.78 29.34
N ARG A 68 -27.08 -16.87 28.64
CA ARG A 68 -25.91 -16.14 29.16
C ARG A 68 -25.95 -14.65 28.83
N THR A 69 -25.19 -13.85 29.56
CA THR A 69 -24.93 -12.45 29.19
C THR A 69 -23.92 -12.37 28.05
N VAL A 70 -24.12 -11.39 27.17
CA VAL A 70 -23.16 -11.06 26.10
C VAL A 70 -22.79 -9.57 26.15
N PRO A 71 -21.57 -9.18 25.74
CA PRO A 71 -21.18 -7.76 25.73
C PRO A 71 -21.88 -6.98 24.62
N TRP A 72 -22.14 -7.61 23.47
CA TRP A 72 -22.64 -7.00 22.23
C TRP A 72 -23.61 -7.94 21.52
N MET A 73 -24.59 -7.35 20.84
CA MET A 73 -25.47 -8.05 19.89
C MET A 73 -24.72 -8.36 18.58
N PRO A 74 -25.13 -9.36 17.78
CA PRO A 74 -24.58 -9.60 16.44
C PRO A 74 -24.63 -8.35 15.54
N SER A 75 -25.80 -7.70 15.45
CA SER A 75 -26.00 -6.47 14.67
C SER A 75 -25.09 -5.32 15.11
N GLU A 76 -24.99 -5.07 16.42
CA GLU A 76 -24.07 -4.08 17.00
C GLU A 76 -22.61 -4.40 16.66
N ARG A 77 -22.21 -5.66 16.74
CA ARG A 77 -20.84 -6.10 16.47
C ARG A 77 -20.47 -5.92 15.00
N GLU A 78 -21.37 -6.22 14.07
CA GLU A 78 -21.16 -5.99 12.64
C GLU A 78 -21.07 -4.50 12.32
N HIS A 79 -21.98 -3.69 12.87
CA HIS A 79 -21.94 -2.23 12.74
C HIS A 79 -20.63 -1.63 13.28
N LEU A 80 -20.18 -2.07 14.46
CA LEU A 80 -18.90 -1.66 15.04
C LEU A 80 -17.70 -2.09 14.21
N ALA A 81 -17.73 -3.29 13.61
CA ALA A 81 -16.66 -3.77 12.74
C ALA A 81 -16.55 -2.92 11.46
N LEU A 82 -17.67 -2.64 10.78
CA LEU A 82 -17.72 -1.78 9.60
C LEU A 82 -17.29 -0.33 9.93
N SER A 83 -17.74 0.20 11.07
CA SER A 83 -17.33 1.52 11.56
C SER A 83 -15.84 1.59 11.86
N ALA A 84 -15.26 0.54 12.45
CA ALA A 84 -13.82 0.44 12.71
C ALA A 84 -12.99 0.40 11.42
N LEU A 85 -13.48 -0.27 10.36
CA LEU A 85 -12.83 -0.23 9.03
C LEU A 85 -12.81 1.19 8.47
N LEU A 86 -13.95 1.90 8.51
CA LEU A 86 -14.03 3.30 8.06
C LEU A 86 -13.08 4.22 8.85
N VAL A 87 -13.01 4.04 10.17
CA VAL A 87 -12.11 4.78 11.07
C VAL A 87 -10.63 4.50 10.80
N ALA A 88 -10.28 3.27 10.43
CA ALA A 88 -8.91 2.86 10.14
C ALA A 88 -8.38 3.37 8.78
N MET A 89 -9.25 3.83 7.87
CA MET A 89 -8.82 4.31 6.56
C MET A 89 -8.03 5.63 6.66
N PRO A 90 -6.80 5.72 6.10
CA PRO A 90 -5.93 6.89 6.21
C PRO A 90 -6.25 8.01 5.21
N GLU A 91 -7.08 7.73 4.21
CA GLU A 91 -7.57 8.71 3.23
C GLU A 91 -8.95 9.22 3.69
N PRO A 92 -9.28 10.51 3.50
CA PRO A 92 -10.62 11.05 3.73
C PRO A 92 -11.69 10.28 2.93
N VAL A 93 -12.69 9.75 3.64
CA VAL A 93 -13.86 9.07 3.06
C VAL A 93 -15.15 9.63 3.66
N LEU A 94 -16.16 9.77 2.82
CA LEU A 94 -17.50 10.28 3.09
C LEU A 94 -18.55 9.33 2.49
N SER A 95 -19.59 8.98 3.24
CA SER A 95 -20.85 8.42 2.71
C SER A 95 -21.80 9.58 2.45
N LEU A 96 -22.48 9.57 1.30
CA LEU A 96 -23.40 10.60 0.85
C LEU A 96 -24.78 10.02 0.59
N ASP A 97 -25.83 10.70 1.03
CA ASP A 97 -27.22 10.37 0.70
C ASP A 97 -27.53 10.64 -0.79
N THR A 98 -28.72 10.25 -1.25
CA THR A 98 -29.22 10.50 -2.62
C THR A 98 -29.32 11.99 -2.99
N LYS A 99 -29.18 12.91 -2.03
CA LYS A 99 -29.24 14.37 -2.21
C LYS A 99 -27.87 15.04 -2.05
N GLY A 100 -26.78 14.26 -1.93
CA GLY A 100 -25.43 14.77 -1.75
C GLY A 100 -25.14 15.35 -0.36
N ARG A 101 -25.83 14.91 0.69
CA ARG A 101 -25.54 15.25 2.10
C ARG A 101 -24.69 14.17 2.74
N VAL A 102 -23.75 14.56 3.59
CA VAL A 102 -22.84 13.63 4.28
C VAL A 102 -23.59 12.87 5.39
N GLU A 103 -23.66 11.55 5.26
CA GLU A 103 -24.27 10.64 6.24
C GLU A 103 -23.21 10.14 7.24
N LEU A 104 -22.06 9.68 6.73
CA LEU A 104 -20.92 9.21 7.49
C LEU A 104 -19.64 9.88 7.01
N ALA A 105 -18.72 10.14 7.92
CA ALA A 105 -17.40 10.67 7.63
C ALA A 105 -16.39 9.97 8.54
N ASN A 106 -15.23 9.60 7.99
CA ASN A 106 -14.13 9.07 8.79
C ASN A 106 -13.33 10.20 9.50
N PRO A 107 -12.42 9.86 10.44
CA PRO A 107 -11.60 10.87 11.12
C PRO A 107 -10.71 11.67 10.17
N ALA A 108 -10.23 11.06 9.08
CA ALA A 108 -9.43 11.76 8.08
C ALA A 108 -10.22 12.88 7.37
N SER A 109 -11.51 12.66 7.06
CA SER A 109 -12.42 13.70 6.57
C SER A 109 -12.67 14.79 7.61
N CYS A 110 -12.87 14.43 8.89
CA CYS A 110 -13.04 15.40 9.97
C CYS A 110 -11.82 16.33 10.12
N LEU A 111 -10.62 15.76 10.03
CA LEU A 111 -9.35 16.49 10.03
C LEU A 111 -9.17 17.37 8.78
N LEU A 112 -9.55 16.87 7.59
CA LEU A 112 -9.45 17.64 6.35
C LEU A 112 -10.34 18.89 6.37
N PHE A 113 -11.61 18.74 6.75
CA PHE A 113 -12.57 19.86 6.75
C PHE A 113 -12.53 20.72 8.02
N GLY A 114 -11.75 20.33 9.04
CA GLY A 114 -11.66 21.06 10.32
C GLY A 114 -12.97 21.04 11.13
N GLN A 115 -13.82 20.04 10.92
CA GLN A 115 -15.16 19.94 11.52
C GLN A 115 -15.32 18.63 12.30
N SER A 116 -16.11 18.66 13.37
CA SER A 116 -16.50 17.46 14.09
C SER A 116 -17.48 16.62 13.27
N GLN A 117 -17.43 15.30 13.44
CA GLN A 117 -18.32 14.35 12.73
C GLN A 117 -19.81 14.70 12.88
N ALA A 118 -20.22 15.23 14.04
CA ALA A 118 -21.58 15.67 14.30
C ALA A 118 -22.02 16.92 13.50
N LYS A 119 -21.08 17.80 13.10
CA LYS A 119 -21.35 18.95 12.22
C LYS A 119 -21.33 18.57 10.74
N LEU A 120 -20.48 17.61 10.37
CA LEU A 120 -20.41 17.05 9.03
C LEU A 120 -21.68 16.26 8.68
N ARG A 121 -22.30 15.56 9.65
CA ARG A 121 -23.57 14.86 9.44
C ARG A 121 -24.67 15.79 8.93
N ASN A 122 -25.38 15.35 7.90
CA ASN A 122 -26.41 16.07 7.14
C ASN A 122 -25.94 17.37 6.46
N HIS A 123 -24.64 17.66 6.45
CA HIS A 123 -24.07 18.82 5.77
C HIS A 123 -23.99 18.55 4.25
N PRO A 124 -24.39 19.50 3.38
CA PRO A 124 -24.32 19.31 1.93
C PRO A 124 -22.88 19.30 1.45
N VAL A 125 -22.49 18.28 0.66
CA VAL A 125 -21.10 18.12 0.19
C VAL A 125 -20.64 19.29 -0.69
N ALA A 126 -21.56 19.97 -1.38
CA ALA A 126 -21.28 21.16 -2.18
C ALA A 126 -20.73 22.36 -1.37
N GLN A 127 -20.90 22.38 -0.05
CA GLN A 127 -20.27 23.39 0.83
C GLN A 127 -18.85 22.99 1.27
N LEU A 128 -18.49 21.71 1.13
CA LEU A 128 -17.16 21.16 1.44
C LEU A 128 -16.25 21.10 0.22
N ILE A 129 -16.84 20.82 -0.95
CA ILE A 129 -16.17 20.69 -2.25
C ILE A 129 -16.98 21.50 -3.26
N ALA A 130 -16.51 22.70 -3.58
CA ALA A 130 -17.19 23.60 -4.50
C ALA A 130 -17.00 23.22 -5.99
N ASP A 131 -15.88 22.56 -6.31
CA ASP A 131 -15.46 22.29 -7.69
C ASP A 131 -16.36 21.28 -8.42
N PHE A 132 -17.00 20.35 -7.70
CA PHE A 132 -17.81 19.27 -8.28
C PHE A 132 -19.22 19.19 -7.67
N ASN A 133 -20.24 19.27 -8.52
CA ASN A 133 -21.63 19.17 -8.11
C ASN A 133 -22.09 17.70 -8.03
N VAL A 134 -21.81 17.08 -6.88
CA VAL A 134 -22.19 15.68 -6.60
C VAL A 134 -23.70 15.46 -6.68
N GLN A 135 -24.53 16.43 -6.29
CA GLN A 135 -25.99 16.27 -6.32
C GLN A 135 -26.50 16.07 -7.76
N ARG A 136 -26.09 16.95 -8.68
CA ARG A 136 -26.44 16.84 -10.10
C ARG A 136 -25.92 15.55 -10.74
N TRP A 137 -24.76 15.08 -10.28
CA TRP A 137 -24.20 13.80 -10.71
C TRP A 137 -25.04 12.62 -10.20
N LEU A 138 -25.43 12.59 -8.92
CA LEU A 138 -26.35 11.58 -8.36
C LEU A 138 -27.71 11.56 -9.09
N GLU A 139 -28.29 12.73 -9.36
CA GLU A 139 -29.54 12.88 -10.11
C GLU A 139 -29.48 12.25 -11.52
N SER A 140 -28.28 12.13 -12.13
CA SER A 140 -28.09 11.48 -13.42
C SER A 140 -28.11 9.94 -13.38
N SER A 141 -28.25 9.33 -12.19
CA SER A 141 -28.19 7.88 -11.96
C SER A 141 -26.92 7.20 -12.54
N PRO A 142 -25.72 7.63 -12.12
CA PRO A 142 -24.45 7.24 -12.71
C PRO A 142 -24.09 5.80 -12.32
N GLN A 143 -23.66 4.98 -13.29
CA GLN A 143 -23.28 3.58 -13.04
C GLN A 143 -21.79 3.39 -12.74
N GLU A 144 -20.94 4.33 -13.15
CA GLU A 144 -19.48 4.27 -13.02
C GLU A 144 -18.96 5.23 -11.96
N THR A 145 -17.73 5.00 -11.49
CA THR A 145 -17.04 5.92 -10.56
C THR A 145 -16.56 7.15 -11.31
N HIS A 146 -16.94 8.33 -10.85
CA HIS A 146 -16.42 9.60 -11.37
C HIS A 146 -15.12 9.98 -10.65
N ALA A 147 -14.14 10.51 -11.38
CA ALA A 147 -12.84 10.90 -10.84
C ALA A 147 -12.45 12.30 -11.34
N GLU A 148 -12.25 13.24 -10.42
CA GLU A 148 -12.01 14.65 -10.75
C GLU A 148 -11.00 15.30 -9.79
N HIS A 149 -10.21 16.25 -10.30
CA HIS A 149 -9.27 17.02 -9.48
C HIS A 149 -9.98 18.18 -8.79
N VAL A 150 -9.92 18.20 -7.46
CA VAL A 150 -10.56 19.22 -6.62
C VAL A 150 -9.56 19.86 -5.66
N VAL A 151 -9.78 21.12 -5.31
CA VAL A 151 -8.94 21.89 -4.39
C VAL A 151 -9.66 22.03 -3.04
N VAL A 152 -9.16 21.33 -2.03
CA VAL A 152 -9.68 21.44 -0.65
C VAL A 152 -8.61 22.07 0.22
N ASN A 153 -8.95 23.18 0.90
CA ASN A 153 -8.05 23.96 1.75
C ASN A 153 -6.71 24.33 1.06
N GLY A 154 -6.76 24.65 -0.24
CA GLY A 154 -5.59 25.03 -1.04
C GLY A 154 -4.66 23.88 -1.42
N GLN A 155 -5.08 22.62 -1.25
CA GLN A 155 -4.33 21.43 -1.65
C GLN A 155 -5.09 20.63 -2.72
N ASN A 156 -4.36 20.07 -3.68
CA ASN A 156 -4.94 19.29 -4.78
C ASN A 156 -5.22 17.85 -4.34
N TYR A 157 -6.49 17.47 -4.37
CA TYR A 157 -6.96 16.10 -4.20
C TYR A 157 -7.49 15.55 -5.52
N LEU A 158 -7.46 14.22 -5.66
CA LEU A 158 -8.28 13.49 -6.60
C LEU A 158 -9.52 13.02 -5.83
N LEU A 159 -10.68 13.55 -6.20
CA LEU A 159 -11.97 13.10 -5.70
C LEU A 159 -12.43 11.92 -6.56
N GLU A 160 -12.62 10.76 -5.93
CA GLU A 160 -13.26 9.59 -6.52
C GLU A 160 -14.65 9.44 -5.89
N VAL A 161 -15.71 9.46 -6.70
CA VAL A 161 -17.10 9.28 -6.23
C VAL A 161 -17.70 8.03 -6.87
N THR A 162 -17.99 7.03 -6.04
CA THR A 162 -18.54 5.73 -6.45
C THR A 162 -20.01 5.64 -6.04
N PRO A 163 -20.94 5.39 -6.97
CA PRO A 163 -22.38 5.27 -6.66
C PRO A 163 -22.67 3.96 -5.91
N VAL A 164 -23.59 4.00 -4.95
CA VAL A 164 -24.01 2.84 -4.16
C VAL A 164 -25.45 2.47 -4.48
N TYR A 165 -25.62 1.24 -4.96
CA TYR A 165 -26.91 0.65 -5.28
C TYR A 165 -27.23 -0.47 -4.29
N LEU A 166 -28.49 -0.52 -3.85
CA LEU A 166 -29.05 -1.69 -3.16
C LEU A 166 -29.97 -2.44 -4.12
N GLU A 167 -30.00 -3.76 -4.00
CA GLU A 167 -30.91 -4.63 -4.75
C GLU A 167 -32.23 -4.74 -3.98
N GLY A 168 -33.32 -4.26 -4.58
CA GLY A 168 -34.67 -4.37 -4.03
C GLY A 168 -35.30 -5.75 -4.31
N GLU A 169 -36.45 -6.01 -3.68
CA GLU A 169 -37.16 -7.31 -3.74
C GLU A 169 -37.46 -7.82 -5.16
N HIS A 170 -37.56 -6.91 -6.13
CA HIS A 170 -37.87 -7.21 -7.53
C HIS A 170 -36.62 -7.21 -8.45
N ASN A 171 -35.41 -7.33 -7.89
CA ASN A 171 -34.13 -7.23 -8.60
C ASN A 171 -33.89 -5.85 -9.27
N GLU A 172 -34.62 -4.83 -8.82
CA GLU A 172 -34.41 -3.44 -9.20
C GLU A 172 -33.25 -2.84 -8.40
N ARG A 173 -32.34 -2.14 -9.08
CA ARG A 173 -31.22 -1.44 -8.43
C ARG A 173 -31.61 -0.04 -8.03
N VAL A 174 -31.81 0.16 -6.73
CA VAL A 174 -32.17 1.47 -6.17
C VAL A 174 -30.89 2.22 -5.78
N LEU A 175 -30.65 3.37 -6.42
CA LEU A 175 -29.56 4.27 -6.03
C LEU A 175 -29.82 4.76 -4.59
N THR A 176 -28.96 4.36 -3.66
CA THR A 176 -29.09 4.64 -2.23
C THR A 176 -28.22 5.82 -1.81
N GLY A 177 -27.14 6.08 -2.54
CA GLY A 177 -26.20 7.16 -2.23
C GLY A 177 -24.91 7.04 -3.02
N ALA A 178 -23.82 7.61 -2.50
CA ALA A 178 -22.48 7.42 -3.02
C ALA A 178 -21.41 7.46 -1.93
N VAL A 179 -20.27 6.84 -2.19
CA VAL A 179 -19.06 6.98 -1.39
C VAL A 179 -18.10 7.92 -2.11
N ALA A 180 -17.69 9.00 -1.44
CA ALA A 180 -16.68 9.93 -1.93
C ALA A 180 -15.36 9.73 -1.15
N MET A 181 -14.25 9.57 -1.89
CA MET A 181 -12.90 9.40 -1.37
C MET A 181 -11.99 10.50 -1.92
N LEU A 182 -11.17 11.12 -1.08
CA LEU A 182 -10.23 12.17 -1.51
C LEU A 182 -8.77 11.69 -1.37
N ARG A 183 -8.12 11.41 -2.49
CA ARG A 183 -6.71 11.01 -2.53
C ARG A 183 -5.79 12.22 -2.66
N SER A 184 -4.81 12.34 -1.78
CA SER A 184 -3.85 13.45 -1.82
C SER A 184 -2.82 13.23 -2.93
N THR A 185 -2.86 14.06 -3.98
CA THR A 185 -1.89 14.01 -5.09
C THR A 185 -0.44 14.22 -4.61
N VAL A 186 -0.26 14.99 -3.53
CA VAL A 186 1.04 15.26 -2.90
C VAL A 186 1.66 14.00 -2.30
N ARG A 187 0.87 13.04 -1.81
CA ARG A 187 1.38 11.75 -1.30
C ARG A 187 1.90 10.85 -2.42
N MET A 188 1.29 10.85 -3.61
CA MET A 188 1.84 10.14 -4.77
C MET A 188 3.24 10.68 -5.15
N GLY A 189 3.40 12.01 -5.17
CA GLY A 189 4.70 12.64 -5.37
C GLY A 189 5.73 12.25 -4.29
N ARG A 190 5.31 12.17 -3.02
CA ARG A 190 6.21 11.83 -1.91
C ARG A 190 6.61 10.35 -1.84
N GLN A 191 5.76 9.45 -2.31
CA GLN A 191 6.07 8.01 -2.40
C GLN A 191 7.05 7.71 -3.56
N LEU A 192 7.00 8.50 -4.64
CA LEU A 192 8.07 8.55 -5.64
C LEU A 192 9.36 9.18 -5.07
N GLN A 193 9.27 10.18 -4.18
CA GLN A 193 10.45 10.77 -3.52
C GLN A 193 11.15 9.82 -2.53
N THR A 194 10.45 8.84 -1.94
CA THR A 194 11.13 7.77 -1.17
C THR A 194 11.98 6.84 -2.03
N MET A 195 11.78 6.79 -3.36
CA MET A 195 12.72 6.10 -4.26
C MET A 195 13.94 6.95 -4.62
N THR A 196 13.81 8.29 -4.75
CA THR A 196 14.98 9.19 -4.92
C THR A 196 15.69 9.53 -3.60
N SER A 197 15.13 9.18 -2.45
CA SER A 197 15.79 9.37 -1.14
C SER A 197 17.01 8.46 -0.94
N GLN A 198 17.18 7.40 -1.73
CA GLN A 198 18.40 6.59 -1.72
C GLN A 198 19.62 7.36 -2.28
N ASP A 199 19.40 8.19 -3.31
CA ASP A 199 20.45 8.94 -4.02
C ASP A 199 21.20 9.93 -3.11
N THR A 200 20.51 10.48 -2.11
CA THR A 200 21.08 11.47 -1.18
C THR A 200 22.03 10.83 -0.16
N SER A 201 21.83 9.55 0.20
CA SER A 201 22.69 8.84 1.16
C SER A 201 23.93 8.20 0.51
N ALA A 202 23.86 7.86 -0.78
CA ALA A 202 24.93 7.19 -1.49
C ALA A 202 26.21 8.05 -1.61
N PHE A 203 26.03 9.35 -1.90
CA PHE A 203 27.14 10.29 -2.09
C PHE A 203 27.52 11.11 -0.84
N SER A 204 26.74 11.04 0.25
CA SER A 204 27.03 11.81 1.48
C SER A 204 28.31 11.35 2.19
N GLN A 205 28.75 10.10 1.93
CA GLN A 205 30.01 9.55 2.43
C GLN A 205 31.26 10.17 1.78
N ILE A 206 31.12 10.99 0.73
CA ILE A 206 32.23 11.60 -0.02
C ILE A 206 32.37 13.08 0.34
N LEU A 207 33.39 13.42 1.13
CA LEU A 207 33.67 14.80 1.57
C LEU A 207 34.21 15.68 0.42
N ALA A 208 33.31 16.27 -0.37
CA ALA A 208 33.62 17.15 -1.48
C ALA A 208 33.77 18.63 -1.06
N VAL A 209 34.88 18.96 -0.38
CA VAL A 209 35.15 20.34 0.09
C VAL A 209 35.47 21.29 -1.08
N GLY A 210 36.35 20.88 -2.00
CA GLY A 210 36.80 21.71 -3.12
C GLY A 210 35.86 21.75 -4.33
N PRO A 211 35.80 22.86 -5.10
CA PRO A 211 34.86 23.05 -6.21
C PRO A 211 35.03 22.01 -7.33
N LYS A 212 36.28 21.62 -7.65
CA LYS A 212 36.57 20.55 -8.62
C LYS A 212 35.98 19.20 -8.18
N MET A 213 36.05 18.86 -6.90
CA MET A 213 35.52 17.60 -6.37
C MET A 213 33.98 17.60 -6.36
N ARG A 214 33.34 18.73 -6.03
CA ARG A 214 31.88 18.88 -6.15
C ARG A 214 31.39 18.64 -7.58
N HIS A 215 32.11 19.16 -8.57
CA HIS A 215 31.77 18.91 -9.98
C HIS A 215 31.88 17.43 -10.37
N VAL A 216 32.91 16.71 -9.88
CA VAL A 216 33.06 15.26 -10.11
C VAL A 216 31.93 14.46 -9.46
N VAL A 217 31.52 14.80 -8.22
CA VAL A 217 30.38 14.14 -7.54
C VAL A 217 29.08 14.41 -8.28
N GLU A 218 28.86 15.63 -8.78
CA GLU A 218 27.67 15.99 -9.57
C GLU A 218 27.60 15.22 -10.91
N GLN A 219 28.74 15.10 -11.61
CA GLN A 219 28.84 14.27 -12.82
C GLN A 219 28.60 12.79 -12.51
N ALA A 220 29.17 12.27 -11.41
CA ALA A 220 28.98 10.89 -10.98
C ALA A 220 27.50 10.58 -10.68
N ARG A 221 26.78 11.48 -10.00
CA ARG A 221 25.34 11.31 -9.71
C ARG A 221 24.52 11.23 -11.00
N LYS A 222 24.75 12.12 -11.96
CA LYS A 222 24.04 12.12 -13.27
C LYS A 222 24.33 10.86 -14.08
N LEU A 223 25.53 10.31 -13.95
CA LEU A 223 25.95 9.09 -14.65
C LEU A 223 25.46 7.80 -13.96
N ALA A 224 25.28 7.79 -12.64
CA ALA A 224 24.79 6.64 -11.87
C ALA A 224 23.35 6.22 -12.25
N MET A 225 22.52 7.19 -12.62
CA MET A 225 21.15 6.96 -13.11
C MET A 225 21.10 6.28 -14.49
N LEU A 226 22.20 6.27 -15.25
CA LEU A 226 22.27 5.67 -16.58
C LEU A 226 22.66 4.19 -16.49
N SER A 227 22.07 3.37 -17.37
CA SER A 227 22.35 1.93 -17.47
C SER A 227 23.71 1.58 -18.11
N ALA A 228 24.49 2.59 -18.49
CA ALA A 228 25.74 2.52 -19.26
C ALA A 228 26.97 2.17 -18.40
N PRO A 229 28.03 1.58 -19.00
CA PRO A 229 29.29 1.33 -18.30
C PRO A 229 30.03 2.64 -17.99
N LEU A 230 30.61 2.73 -16.78
CA LEU A 230 31.36 3.90 -16.31
C LEU A 230 32.85 3.56 -16.12
N LEU A 231 33.73 4.49 -16.51
CA LEU A 231 35.17 4.39 -16.30
C LEU A 231 35.63 5.50 -15.34
N ILE A 232 36.19 5.11 -14.19
CA ILE A 232 36.72 6.02 -13.17
C ILE A 232 38.25 6.03 -13.25
N VAL A 233 38.81 7.11 -13.76
CA VAL A 233 40.26 7.36 -13.86
C VAL A 233 40.73 8.19 -12.65
N GLY A 234 42.03 8.24 -12.39
CA GLY A 234 42.66 9.06 -11.35
C GLY A 234 43.91 8.41 -10.78
N ASP A 235 44.50 9.02 -9.76
CA ASP A 235 45.70 8.49 -9.11
C ASP A 235 45.35 7.43 -8.04
N THR A 236 46.35 6.66 -7.63
CA THR A 236 46.21 5.69 -6.52
C THR A 236 45.93 6.41 -5.20
N GLY A 237 44.93 5.95 -4.44
CA GLY A 237 44.54 6.56 -3.16
C GLY A 237 43.42 7.61 -3.23
N THR A 238 42.96 7.98 -4.43
CA THR A 238 41.90 9.00 -4.63
C THR A 238 40.46 8.53 -4.34
N GLY A 239 40.28 7.41 -3.63
CA GLY A 239 38.95 6.92 -3.22
C GLY A 239 38.04 6.40 -4.34
N LYS A 240 38.60 5.98 -5.49
CA LYS A 240 37.81 5.50 -6.65
C LYS A 240 36.80 4.40 -6.32
N ASP A 241 37.12 3.50 -5.39
CA ASP A 241 36.23 2.43 -4.94
C ASP A 241 35.03 2.96 -4.13
N LEU A 242 35.19 4.06 -3.39
CA LEU A 242 34.09 4.75 -2.72
C LEU A 242 33.19 5.43 -3.73
N LEU A 243 33.77 6.09 -4.75
CA LEU A 243 33.00 6.70 -5.85
C LEU A 243 32.23 5.64 -6.66
N ALA A 244 32.86 4.50 -6.98
CA ALA A 244 32.20 3.37 -7.63
C ALA A 244 31.06 2.78 -6.79
N HIS A 245 31.21 2.75 -5.46
CA HIS A 245 30.17 2.30 -4.54
C HIS A 245 28.98 3.26 -4.49
N ALA A 246 29.25 4.56 -4.37
CA ALA A 246 28.23 5.60 -4.39
C ALA A 246 27.43 5.57 -5.71
N CYS A 247 28.11 5.41 -6.86
CA CYS A 247 27.45 5.22 -8.15
C CYS A 247 26.59 3.95 -8.24
N HIS A 248 26.95 2.88 -7.54
CA HIS A 248 26.12 1.66 -7.50
C HIS A 248 24.87 1.86 -6.63
N LEU A 249 25.01 2.46 -5.45
CA LEU A 249 23.92 2.75 -4.53
C LEU A 249 22.91 3.78 -5.08
N ALA A 250 23.37 4.75 -5.87
CA ALA A 250 22.53 5.74 -6.57
C ALA A 250 22.12 5.30 -7.98
N SER A 251 22.05 3.98 -8.23
CA SER A 251 21.60 3.43 -9.51
C SER A 251 20.34 2.58 -9.33
N PRO A 252 19.52 2.40 -10.40
CA PRO A 252 18.43 1.42 -10.39
C PRO A 252 18.85 -0.05 -10.14
N ARG A 253 20.15 -0.31 -9.96
CA ARG A 253 20.73 -1.62 -9.68
C ARG A 253 21.21 -1.77 -8.22
N ALA A 254 20.98 -0.79 -7.35
CA ALA A 254 21.44 -0.78 -5.95
C ALA A 254 21.04 -2.04 -5.15
N GLY A 255 19.88 -2.64 -5.43
CA GLY A 255 19.43 -3.89 -4.82
C GLY A 255 20.11 -5.17 -5.33
N LYS A 256 21.15 -5.08 -6.17
CA LYS A 256 21.89 -6.23 -6.73
C LYS A 256 23.30 -6.30 -6.13
N PRO A 257 23.88 -7.50 -5.91
CA PRO A 257 25.21 -7.61 -5.33
C PRO A 257 26.30 -6.97 -6.21
N ILE A 258 27.15 -6.15 -5.60
CA ILE A 258 28.32 -5.56 -6.25
C ILE A 258 29.54 -6.49 -6.15
N TRP A 259 30.17 -6.80 -7.27
CA TRP A 259 31.45 -7.52 -7.32
C TRP A 259 32.60 -6.55 -7.58
N ARG A 260 33.66 -6.62 -6.76
CA ARG A 260 34.88 -5.82 -6.93
C ARG A 260 36.06 -6.76 -7.14
N SER A 261 36.90 -6.47 -8.12
CA SER A 261 38.14 -7.20 -8.36
C SER A 261 39.25 -6.23 -8.75
N THR A 262 40.23 -6.05 -7.88
CA THR A 262 41.44 -5.29 -8.18
C THR A 262 42.32 -6.07 -9.13
N VAL A 263 42.57 -5.53 -10.32
CA VAL A 263 43.53 -6.11 -11.26
C VAL A 263 44.93 -5.68 -10.85
N ALA A 264 45.61 -6.52 -10.07
CA ALA A 264 47.04 -6.38 -9.82
C ALA A 264 47.82 -6.53 -11.16
N PRO A 265 48.99 -5.89 -11.33
CA PRO A 265 49.81 -6.06 -12.51
C PRO A 265 50.27 -7.52 -12.64
N PHE A 266 49.61 -8.26 -13.52
CA PHE A 266 49.88 -9.67 -13.75
C PHE A 266 51.18 -9.82 -14.56
N PRO A 267 52.17 -10.61 -14.10
CA PRO A 267 53.39 -10.83 -14.87
C PRO A 267 53.04 -11.48 -16.23
N ARG A 268 53.65 -10.98 -17.31
CA ARG A 268 53.27 -11.25 -18.72
C ARG A 268 53.40 -12.71 -19.20
N THR A 269 53.67 -13.66 -18.30
CA THR A 269 54.07 -15.04 -18.60
C THR A 269 53.10 -16.11 -18.07
N ARG A 270 51.79 -15.89 -18.20
CA ARG A 270 50.83 -17.03 -18.28
C ARG A 270 49.59 -16.73 -19.11
N SER A 271 49.30 -17.62 -20.06
CA SER A 271 48.27 -17.48 -21.09
C SER A 271 46.86 -17.78 -20.60
N ARG A 272 45.90 -16.88 -20.89
CA ARG A 272 44.48 -17.15 -21.21
C ARG A 272 43.81 -18.40 -20.58
N ALA A 273 43.80 -18.56 -19.25
CA ALA A 273 43.09 -19.68 -18.60
C ALA A 273 42.71 -19.46 -17.11
N SER A 274 42.09 -18.34 -16.73
CA SER A 274 41.58 -18.19 -15.34
C SER A 274 40.47 -17.16 -15.05
N CYS A 275 39.83 -16.55 -16.05
CA CYS A 275 38.73 -15.59 -15.79
C CYS A 275 37.31 -16.20 -15.83
N LEU A 276 37.18 -17.49 -16.13
CA LEU A 276 35.94 -18.24 -15.92
C LEU A 276 36.27 -19.62 -15.32
N ALA A 277 35.49 -19.99 -14.30
CA ALA A 277 35.49 -21.25 -13.54
C ALA A 277 36.36 -21.32 -12.27
N THR A 278 35.83 -20.76 -11.17
CA THR A 278 35.99 -21.36 -9.83
C THR A 278 34.60 -21.61 -9.24
N ARG A 279 34.33 -22.85 -8.82
CA ARG A 279 33.00 -23.37 -8.48
C ARG A 279 32.37 -22.65 -7.27
N CYS A 280 31.12 -22.22 -7.40
CA CYS A 280 30.25 -22.01 -6.24
C CYS A 280 30.03 -23.36 -5.52
N ARG A 281 30.58 -23.52 -4.30
CA ARG A 281 30.13 -24.57 -3.38
C ARG A 281 28.81 -24.12 -2.73
N ALA A 282 27.70 -24.57 -3.27
CA ALA A 282 26.41 -24.44 -2.60
C ALA A 282 26.38 -25.30 -1.32
N ARG A 283 25.97 -24.71 -0.18
CA ARG A 283 25.49 -25.50 0.96
C ARG A 283 24.11 -26.03 0.63
N ARG A 284 23.82 -27.27 1.04
CA ARG A 284 22.56 -27.96 0.74
C ARG A 284 21.41 -27.37 1.55
N ALA A 285 20.30 -27.07 0.88
CA ALA A 285 18.95 -27.22 1.42
C ALA A 285 18.21 -28.16 0.47
N SER A 286 17.47 -29.13 1.01
CA SER A 286 16.88 -30.25 0.28
C SER A 286 15.46 -29.93 -0.20
N SER A 287 15.22 -30.01 -1.52
CA SER A 287 13.92 -30.40 -2.06
C SER A 287 14.11 -31.16 -3.38
N SER A 288 13.22 -32.11 -3.64
CA SER A 288 13.40 -33.15 -4.65
C SER A 288 12.54 -32.94 -5.89
N LYS A 289 13.22 -32.77 -7.03
CA LYS A 289 12.76 -33.06 -8.40
C LYS A 289 11.67 -32.17 -9.03
N PRO A 290 11.55 -32.15 -10.38
CA PRO A 290 11.15 -30.94 -11.10
C PRO A 290 9.96 -31.10 -12.07
N THR A 291 9.40 -29.98 -12.49
CA THR A 291 8.60 -29.88 -13.73
C THR A 291 8.93 -28.60 -14.50
N ALA A 292 8.83 -28.70 -15.82
CA ALA A 292 9.50 -27.83 -16.80
C ALA A 292 9.02 -26.35 -16.85
N ALA A 293 9.96 -25.45 -17.14
CA ALA A 293 9.70 -24.22 -17.89
C ALA A 293 10.89 -23.89 -18.81
N ARG A 294 10.61 -23.39 -20.02
CA ARG A 294 11.59 -23.26 -21.11
C ARG A 294 12.48 -22.04 -20.93
N CYS A 295 13.81 -22.22 -20.97
CA CYS A 295 14.76 -21.12 -21.06
C CYS A 295 15.02 -20.79 -22.54
N CYS A 296 14.40 -19.73 -23.05
CA CYS A 296 14.58 -19.28 -24.43
C CYS A 296 15.76 -18.28 -24.49
N TRP A 297 16.95 -18.75 -24.88
CA TRP A 297 18.10 -17.89 -25.16
C TRP A 297 18.26 -17.73 -26.67
N MET A 298 18.22 -16.48 -27.15
CA MET A 298 18.47 -16.16 -28.55
C MET A 298 19.93 -16.44 -28.96
N LYS A 299 20.08 -16.95 -30.18
CA LYS A 299 21.36 -17.24 -30.84
C LYS A 299 22.22 -15.98 -30.92
N LEU A 300 23.54 -16.14 -30.72
CA LEU A 300 24.54 -15.22 -31.25
C LEU A 300 25.46 -15.97 -32.20
N ALA A 301 25.65 -15.39 -33.39
CA ALA A 301 26.23 -16.07 -34.54
C ALA A 301 27.77 -16.23 -34.45
N ARG A 302 28.29 -17.21 -35.20
CA ARG A 302 29.73 -17.45 -35.34
C ARG A 302 30.39 -16.30 -36.11
N CYS A 303 31.36 -15.61 -35.50
CA CYS A 303 32.27 -14.76 -36.25
C CYS A 303 33.36 -15.63 -36.93
N ARG A 304 33.28 -15.79 -38.26
CA ARG A 304 34.35 -16.34 -39.10
C ARG A 304 35.12 -15.19 -39.74
N ARG A 305 36.31 -14.86 -39.21
CA ARG A 305 37.52 -14.34 -39.91
C ARG A 305 38.52 -13.90 -38.85
N GLY A 306 39.80 -14.19 -39.05
CA GLY A 306 40.88 -13.68 -38.20
C GLY A 306 41.85 -12.85 -39.02
N CYS A 307 42.48 -11.86 -38.40
CA CYS A 307 43.82 -11.40 -38.76
C CYS A 307 44.51 -10.70 -37.57
N ARG A 308 45.81 -10.40 -37.72
CA ARG A 308 46.75 -10.13 -36.61
C ARG A 308 47.10 -8.64 -36.38
N LEU A 309 47.88 -8.43 -35.32
CA LEU A 309 48.50 -7.20 -34.82
C LEU A 309 49.36 -6.45 -35.86
N SER A 310 49.40 -5.11 -35.79
CA SER A 310 50.62 -4.30 -35.51
C SER A 310 50.34 -2.77 -35.62
N CYS A 311 51.21 -1.94 -35.01
CA CYS A 311 51.31 -0.46 -35.14
C CYS A 311 50.12 0.37 -34.59
N CYS A 312 50.26 1.48 -33.84
CA CYS A 312 51.36 2.16 -33.12
C CYS A 312 50.82 2.66 -31.75
N ALA A 313 51.55 3.01 -30.69
CA ALA A 313 52.92 3.49 -30.44
C ALA A 313 53.12 5.03 -30.49
N PHE A 314 53.77 5.57 -29.44
CA PHE A 314 54.27 6.94 -29.21
C PHE A 314 53.19 8.07 -29.05
N SER A 315 53.39 9.12 -28.23
CA SER A 315 54.40 9.34 -27.16
C SER A 315 54.00 10.44 -26.13
N THR A 316 54.85 10.59 -25.11
CA THR A 316 54.94 11.55 -23.99
C THR A 316 55.13 13.04 -24.35
N THR A 317 54.51 13.93 -23.55
CA THR A 317 55.13 15.13 -22.92
C THR A 317 54.38 15.47 -21.61
N ALA A 318 55.08 16.14 -20.66
CA ALA A 318 54.57 16.55 -19.33
C ALA A 318 54.31 18.08 -19.31
N PRO A 319 53.80 18.74 -18.23
CA PRO A 319 53.48 18.23 -16.88
C PRO A 319 52.11 18.68 -16.29
N SER A 320 51.90 18.36 -15.01
CA SER A 320 50.97 18.98 -14.04
C SER A 320 49.47 18.55 -13.99
N ALA A 321 49.06 18.22 -12.76
CA ALA A 321 47.74 18.36 -12.13
C ALA A 321 46.43 17.87 -12.81
N ALA A 322 45.91 16.77 -12.26
CA ALA A 322 44.48 16.53 -12.00
C ALA A 322 43.49 16.72 -13.18
N LEU A 323 43.42 15.71 -14.06
CA LEU A 323 42.38 15.61 -15.10
C LEU A 323 41.84 14.19 -15.24
N VAL A 324 40.82 13.87 -14.44
CA VAL A 324 40.00 12.66 -14.63
C VAL A 324 39.05 12.90 -15.81
N ARG A 325 39.49 12.55 -17.02
CA ARG A 325 38.59 12.45 -18.18
C ARG A 325 37.69 11.22 -18.01
N ILE A 326 36.45 11.43 -17.59
CA ILE A 326 35.39 10.42 -17.67
C ILE A 326 35.00 10.28 -19.15
N MET A 327 35.71 9.41 -19.86
CA MET A 327 35.57 9.24 -21.30
C MET A 327 34.40 8.29 -21.60
N LYS A 328 33.35 8.83 -22.22
CA LYS A 328 32.18 8.06 -22.66
C LYS A 328 32.62 7.15 -23.81
N CYS A 329 32.63 5.83 -23.59
CA CYS A 329 32.91 4.87 -24.66
C CYS A 329 31.65 4.74 -25.53
N THR A 330 31.47 5.66 -26.47
CA THR A 330 30.46 5.56 -27.52
C THR A 330 30.87 4.45 -28.48
N SER A 331 30.25 3.28 -28.35
CA SER A 331 30.28 2.26 -29.38
C SER A 331 29.60 2.82 -30.63
N MET A 332 30.37 3.04 -31.69
CA MET A 332 29.84 3.34 -33.02
C MET A 332 29.03 2.13 -33.51
N CYS A 333 27.74 2.32 -33.74
CA CYS A 333 27.08 1.65 -34.86
C CYS A 333 27.14 2.64 -36.02
N GLY A 334 27.87 2.27 -37.07
CA GLY A 334 27.63 2.72 -38.44
C GLY A 334 26.96 1.58 -39.19
#